data_AF-A0A0L0LK29-F1
#
_entry.id   AF-A0A0L0LK29-F1
#
_cell.length_a   1.000
_cell.length_b   1.000
_cell.length_c   1.000
_cell.angle_alpha   90.00
_cell.angle_beta   90.00
_cell.angle_gamma   90.00
#
_symmetry.space_group_name_H-M   'P 1'
#
loop_
_entity.id
_entity.type
_entity.pdbx_description
1 polymer ?
#
loop_
_entity_poly.entity_id
_entity_poly.type
_entity_poly.pdbx_seq_one_letter_code
_entity_poly.pdbx_strand_id
1 'polypeptide(L)'
;MPEEKKSSAALTSAIVVLVLAIASYGVFKYVKKDSTSGVPVVTPPTSEPVVLPPVSTSVYKDGTYTVDGSYVSPGGEEKINVTLVLKDDVVVDATVKALATNTVSVKMQTAFASGYKTLVVGKKITDVTLTKVSGSSLTPKGWNDAVAKIQVQAKA
;
A
#
# COMPACT_ATOMS: atom_id res chain seq x y z
N MET A 1 -14.37 -51.94 6.45
CA MET A 1 -13.26 -51.72 7.41
C MET A 1 -12.01 -51.40 6.61
N PRO A 2 -11.18 -50.41 7.01
CA PRO A 2 -11.52 -49.25 7.84
C PRO A 2 -12.44 -48.31 6.99
N GLU A 3 -12.43 -46.97 6.95
CA GLU A 3 -11.82 -45.90 7.77
C GLU A 3 -12.75 -44.67 7.75
N GLU A 4 -12.66 -43.79 8.74
CA GLU A 4 -13.06 -42.38 8.66
C GLU A 4 -11.83 -41.56 9.04
N LYS A 5 -11.52 -40.47 8.31
CA LYS A 5 -10.42 -39.57 8.71
C LYS A 5 -10.77 -38.09 8.71
N LYS A 6 -11.71 -37.76 9.59
CA LYS A 6 -11.81 -36.42 10.20
C LYS A 6 -10.46 -36.03 10.81
N SER A 7 -9.90 -34.90 10.36
CA SER A 7 -8.69 -34.31 10.94
C SER A 7 -8.92 -32.85 11.25
N SER A 8 -9.27 -32.56 12.50
CA SER A 8 -9.33 -31.19 13.01
C SER A 8 -7.91 -30.65 13.20
N ALA A 9 -7.59 -29.50 12.61
CA ALA A 9 -6.36 -28.76 12.89
C ALA A 9 -6.71 -27.29 13.09
N ALA A 10 -6.74 -26.86 14.36
CA ALA A 10 -6.92 -25.47 14.76
C ALA A 10 -5.70 -25.02 15.59
N LEU A 11 -5.35 -23.74 15.48
CA LEU A 11 -4.46 -22.99 16.38
C LEU A 11 -3.00 -23.46 16.50
N THR A 12 -2.08 -22.72 15.86
CA THR A 12 -0.86 -22.09 16.44
C THR A 12 -0.14 -21.37 15.27
N SER A 13 0.04 -20.05 15.17
CA SER A 13 0.56 -19.00 16.08
C SER A 13 2.08 -18.77 15.95
N ALA A 14 2.46 -17.58 15.45
CA ALA A 14 3.82 -17.00 15.41
C ALA A 14 4.86 -17.68 14.50
N ILE A 15 6.10 -17.15 14.55
CA ILE A 15 7.32 -17.50 13.77
C ILE A 15 7.35 -16.91 12.34
N VAL A 16 8.32 -16.07 11.94
CA VAL A 16 9.40 -15.40 12.71
C VAL A 16 9.77 -14.04 12.07
N VAL A 17 10.33 -13.11 12.86
CA VAL A 17 10.95 -11.87 12.37
C VAL A 17 12.46 -12.06 12.29
N LEU A 18 13.05 -11.99 11.09
CA LEU A 18 14.50 -11.97 10.88
C LEU A 18 14.86 -11.43 9.46
N VAL A 19 15.91 -10.64 9.19
CA VAL A 19 16.46 -9.41 9.83
C VAL A 19 17.64 -8.93 8.95
N LEU A 20 17.67 -7.65 8.55
CA LEU A 20 18.80 -6.95 7.87
C LEU A 20 19.23 -7.53 6.48
N ALA A 21 19.95 -6.83 5.59
CA ALA A 21 20.74 -5.61 5.72
C ALA A 21 20.81 -4.74 4.43
N ILE A 22 20.90 -3.42 4.62
CA ILE A 22 21.68 -2.41 3.87
C ILE A 22 21.72 -2.47 2.32
N ALA A 23 21.15 -1.43 1.69
CA ALA A 23 21.66 -0.85 0.44
C ALA A 23 21.50 0.68 0.46
N SER A 24 22.49 1.39 1.01
CA SER A 24 22.45 2.84 1.19
C SER A 24 22.89 3.61 -0.05
N TYR A 25 21.95 4.26 -0.77
CA TYR A 25 22.26 5.36 -1.70
C TYR A 25 21.03 6.26 -1.86
N GLY A 26 21.15 7.57 -1.59
CA GLY A 26 19.99 8.48 -1.64
C GLY A 26 20.12 9.79 -0.84
N VAL A 27 21.23 10.52 -0.97
CA VAL A 27 21.38 11.83 -0.30
C VAL A 27 20.62 12.92 -1.05
N PHE A 28 19.51 13.40 -0.50
CA PHE A 28 18.97 14.74 -0.77
C PHE A 28 18.19 15.21 0.48
N LYS A 29 18.79 15.94 1.44
CA LYS A 29 19.08 17.38 1.39
C LYS A 29 17.88 18.22 0.93
N TYR A 30 17.05 18.64 1.88
CA TYR A 30 16.58 20.02 1.91
C TYR A 30 16.59 20.56 3.34
N VAL A 31 17.46 21.55 3.58
CA VAL A 31 17.49 22.34 4.81
C VAL A 31 17.14 23.75 4.41
N LYS A 32 16.08 24.31 5.00
CA LYS A 32 16.03 25.75 5.26
C LYS A 32 16.19 25.96 6.76
N LYS A 33 17.32 26.55 7.13
CA LYS A 33 17.59 27.12 8.45
C LYS A 33 17.97 28.58 8.22
N ASP A 34 16.96 29.44 8.21
CA ASP A 34 17.17 30.87 8.32
C ASP A 34 17.32 31.18 9.82
N SER A 35 18.49 31.73 10.22
CA SER A 35 18.90 31.79 11.63
C SER A 35 18.60 33.15 12.26
N THR A 36 17.96 33.15 13.42
CA THR A 36 17.70 34.34 14.23
C THR A 36 18.97 35.06 14.68
N SER A 37 19.02 36.38 14.53
CA SER A 37 19.72 37.27 15.46
C SER A 37 19.21 38.71 15.31
N GLY A 38 18.76 39.36 16.40
CA GLY A 38 18.27 40.74 16.31
C GLY A 38 17.35 41.24 17.42
N VAL A 39 17.85 41.31 18.67
CA VAL A 39 17.44 42.22 19.78
C VAL A 39 15.95 42.16 20.26
N PRO A 40 15.67 42.04 21.58
CA PRO A 40 14.31 41.82 22.07
C PRO A 40 13.42 43.08 22.08
N VAL A 41 12.17 42.93 21.67
CA VAL A 41 11.07 43.87 21.92
C VAL A 41 10.08 43.19 22.88
N VAL A 42 9.88 43.77 24.06
CA VAL A 42 8.94 43.24 25.06
C VAL A 42 7.52 43.56 24.60
N THR A 43 6.77 42.53 24.28
CA THR A 43 5.36 42.58 23.84
C THR A 43 4.54 41.70 24.79
N PRO A 44 3.34 42.13 25.24
CA PRO A 44 2.53 41.34 26.17
C PRO A 44 2.10 39.99 25.57
N PRO A 45 1.77 38.99 26.42
CA PRO A 45 1.39 37.65 25.96
C PRO A 45 0.02 37.67 25.26
N THR A 46 0.03 37.89 23.95
CA THR A 46 -1.09 37.49 23.08
C THR A 46 -1.17 35.98 23.10
N SER A 47 -2.23 35.43 23.69
CA SER A 47 -2.49 33.99 23.71
C SER A 47 -2.71 33.48 22.28
N GLU A 48 -1.67 32.91 21.66
CA GLU A 48 -1.83 32.18 20.41
C GLU A 48 -2.80 31.02 20.62
N PRO A 49 -3.83 30.84 19.75
CA PRO A 49 -4.67 29.66 19.83
C PRO A 49 -3.80 28.44 19.51
N VAL A 50 -3.66 27.54 20.48
CA VAL A 50 -2.97 26.26 20.27
C VAL A 50 -3.79 25.45 19.27
N VAL A 51 -3.40 25.54 17.99
CA VAL A 51 -3.97 24.74 16.91
C VAL A 51 -3.50 23.30 17.11
N LEU A 52 -4.24 22.57 17.94
CA LEU A 52 -4.18 21.12 18.00
C LEU A 52 -4.33 20.59 16.57
N PRO A 53 -3.42 19.73 16.08
CA PRO A 53 -3.59 19.14 14.77
C PRO A 53 -4.92 18.38 14.75
N PRO A 54 -5.70 18.46 13.66
CA PRO A 54 -6.97 17.74 13.58
C PRO A 54 -6.70 16.25 13.76
N VAL A 55 -7.34 15.63 14.76
CA VAL A 55 -7.24 14.19 15.00
C VAL A 55 -8.02 13.49 13.90
N SER A 56 -7.35 13.24 12.78
CA SER A 56 -7.88 12.50 11.64
C SER A 56 -8.10 11.05 12.05
N THR A 57 -9.32 10.75 12.50
CA THR A 57 -9.77 9.38 12.77
C THR A 57 -9.76 8.59 11.46
N SER A 58 -8.72 7.79 11.25
CA SER A 58 -8.59 6.98 10.04
C SER A 58 -9.70 5.91 9.99
N VAL A 59 -10.20 5.68 8.78
CA VAL A 59 -11.23 4.67 8.47
C VAL A 59 -10.62 3.27 8.39
N TYR A 60 -9.31 3.21 8.13
CA TYR A 60 -8.45 2.03 8.05
C TYR A 60 -7.27 2.15 9.01
N LYS A 61 -6.71 1.00 9.41
CA LYS A 61 -5.51 0.88 10.23
C LYS A 61 -4.26 1.15 9.38
N ASP A 62 -3.31 1.87 9.96
CA ASP A 62 -1.96 2.03 9.40
C ASP A 62 -1.23 0.67 9.37
N GLY A 63 -0.47 0.42 8.32
CA GLY A 63 0.31 -0.83 8.20
C GLY A 63 0.64 -1.24 6.77
N THR A 64 1.30 -2.39 6.64
CA THR A 64 1.65 -3.01 5.35
C THR A 64 0.77 -4.22 5.10
N TYR A 65 0.07 -4.23 3.97
CA TYR A 65 -0.91 -5.24 3.60
C TYR A 65 -0.54 -5.88 2.28
N THR A 66 -0.36 -7.21 2.25
CA THR A 66 -0.02 -7.97 1.05
C THR A 66 -1.08 -9.02 0.77
N VAL A 67 -1.71 -8.98 -0.41
CA VAL A 67 -2.73 -9.95 -0.85
C VAL A 67 -2.58 -10.28 -2.33
N ASP A 68 -3.13 -11.42 -2.74
CA ASP A 68 -3.28 -11.75 -4.15
C ASP A 68 -4.61 -11.19 -4.71
N GLY A 69 -4.48 -10.42 -5.79
CA GLY A 69 -5.57 -9.91 -6.62
C GLY A 69 -5.80 -10.80 -7.84
N SER A 70 -7.04 -11.28 -8.01
CA SER A 70 -7.46 -12.20 -9.08
C SER A 70 -8.21 -11.47 -10.19
N TYR A 71 -8.04 -11.94 -11.43
CA TYR A 71 -8.90 -11.55 -12.56
C TYR A 71 -9.00 -12.69 -13.59
N VAL A 72 -9.97 -12.59 -14.50
CA VAL A 72 -10.12 -13.55 -15.61
C VAL A 72 -9.60 -12.94 -16.91
N SER A 73 -8.88 -13.74 -17.69
CA SER A 73 -8.39 -13.45 -19.03
C SER A 73 -8.90 -14.50 -20.03
N PRO A 74 -8.77 -14.27 -21.36
CA PRO A 74 -9.02 -15.31 -22.36
C PRO A 74 -8.12 -16.56 -22.23
N GLY A 75 -7.02 -16.47 -21.45
CA GLY A 75 -6.14 -17.60 -21.14
C GLY A 75 -6.50 -18.34 -19.84
N GLY A 76 -7.55 -17.92 -19.12
CA GLY A 76 -7.95 -18.47 -17.83
C GLY A 76 -7.85 -17.46 -16.68
N GLU A 77 -7.91 -17.96 -15.44
CA GLU A 77 -7.67 -17.15 -14.25
C GLU A 77 -6.21 -16.68 -14.17
N GLU A 78 -6.03 -15.42 -13.77
CA GLU A 78 -4.75 -14.74 -13.65
C GLU A 78 -4.69 -14.03 -12.29
N LYS A 79 -3.48 -13.91 -11.73
CA LYS A 79 -3.26 -13.23 -10.44
C LYS A 79 -2.12 -12.23 -10.52
N ILE A 80 -2.17 -11.23 -9.65
CA ILE A 80 -1.03 -10.40 -9.25
C ILE A 80 -0.95 -10.37 -7.73
N ASN A 81 0.28 -10.33 -7.20
CA ASN A 81 0.48 -10.06 -5.78
C ASN A 81 0.63 -8.54 -5.58
N VAL A 82 -0.10 -7.98 -4.63
CA VAL A 82 -0.17 -6.54 -4.37
C VAL A 82 0.17 -6.28 -2.91
N THR A 83 1.14 -5.41 -2.68
CA THR A 83 1.47 -4.85 -1.36
C THR A 83 1.12 -3.37 -1.34
N LEU A 84 0.33 -2.93 -0.35
CA LEU A 84 0.10 -1.53 -0.03
C LEU A 84 0.69 -1.21 1.35
N VAL A 85 1.29 -0.03 1.49
CA VAL A 85 1.58 0.58 2.79
C VAL A 85 0.59 1.72 3.01
N LEU A 86 -0.20 1.62 4.06
CA LEU A 86 -1.23 2.60 4.42
C LEU A 86 -0.78 3.44 5.62
N LYS A 87 -1.07 4.73 5.54
CA LYS A 87 -1.00 5.66 6.66
C LYS A 87 -2.08 6.74 6.52
N ASP A 88 -2.85 7.02 7.57
CA ASP A 88 -3.90 8.07 7.59
C ASP A 88 -4.93 7.90 6.43
N ASP A 89 -5.34 6.66 6.16
CA ASP A 89 -6.09 6.18 4.97
C ASP A 89 -5.40 6.33 3.60
N VAL A 90 -4.19 6.91 3.53
CA VAL A 90 -3.45 7.20 2.31
C VAL A 90 -2.46 6.07 1.97
N VAL A 91 -2.38 5.71 0.69
CA VAL A 91 -1.37 4.79 0.16
C VAL A 91 -0.03 5.53 0.07
N VAL A 92 0.88 5.26 1.02
CA VAL A 92 2.22 5.90 1.06
C VAL A 92 3.27 5.13 0.28
N ASP A 93 3.10 3.82 0.11
CA ASP A 93 3.80 3.02 -0.90
C ASP A 93 2.89 1.94 -1.48
N ALA A 94 3.21 1.50 -2.70
CA ALA A 94 2.57 0.35 -3.34
C ALA A 94 3.59 -0.45 -4.17
N THR A 95 3.49 -1.76 -4.13
CA THR A 95 4.29 -2.70 -4.92
C THR A 95 3.39 -3.75 -5.56
N VAL A 96 3.66 -4.08 -6.84
CA VAL A 96 2.90 -5.07 -7.61
C VAL A 96 3.88 -6.06 -8.23
N LYS A 97 3.66 -7.35 -7.99
CA LYS A 97 4.41 -8.45 -8.58
C LYS A 97 3.51 -9.26 -9.52
N ALA A 98 3.99 -9.43 -10.75
CA ALA A 98 3.36 -10.31 -11.72
C ALA A 98 3.43 -11.78 -11.25
N LEU A 99 2.31 -12.51 -11.38
CA LEU A 99 2.24 -13.96 -11.13
C LEU A 99 1.79 -14.75 -12.37
N ALA A 100 1.49 -14.07 -13.49
CA ALA A 100 1.14 -14.70 -14.76
C ALA A 100 2.25 -15.65 -15.25
N THR A 101 1.84 -16.75 -15.87
CA THR A 101 2.71 -17.66 -16.62
C THR A 101 2.51 -17.57 -18.14
N ASN A 102 1.33 -17.11 -18.59
CA ASN A 102 1.06 -16.88 -20.01
C ASN A 102 1.80 -15.64 -20.52
N THR A 103 2.54 -15.76 -21.62
CA THR A 103 3.37 -14.69 -22.21
C THR A 103 2.63 -13.37 -22.45
N VAL A 104 1.35 -13.42 -22.85
CA VAL A 104 0.54 -12.22 -23.07
C VAL A 104 0.18 -11.57 -21.74
N SER A 105 -0.24 -12.37 -20.76
CA SER A 105 -0.55 -11.91 -19.41
C SER A 105 0.66 -11.35 -18.69
N VAL A 106 1.84 -11.99 -18.80
CA VAL A 106 3.12 -11.47 -18.29
C VAL A 106 3.38 -10.08 -18.87
N LYS A 107 3.31 -9.90 -20.20
CA LYS A 107 3.51 -8.59 -20.84
C LYS A 107 2.52 -7.53 -20.33
N MET A 108 1.24 -7.90 -20.13
CA MET A 108 0.22 -6.98 -19.61
C MET A 108 0.41 -6.64 -18.12
N GLN A 109 0.84 -7.60 -17.31
CA GLN A 109 1.14 -7.40 -15.89
C GLN A 109 2.40 -6.55 -15.69
N THR A 110 3.47 -6.79 -16.46
CA THR A 110 4.68 -5.95 -16.45
C THR A 110 4.38 -4.52 -16.91
N ALA A 111 3.57 -4.33 -17.96
CA ALA A 111 3.16 -3.01 -18.41
C ALA A 111 2.31 -2.27 -17.36
N PHE A 112 1.38 -2.96 -16.71
CA PHE A 112 0.64 -2.42 -15.57
C PHE A 112 1.60 -1.99 -14.43
N ALA A 113 2.52 -2.89 -14.05
CA ALA A 113 3.49 -2.67 -12.97
C ALA A 113 4.45 -1.50 -13.23
N SER A 114 4.75 -1.15 -14.49
CA SER A 114 5.58 0.02 -14.80
C SER A 114 4.84 1.37 -14.76
N GLY A 115 3.50 1.37 -14.77
CA GLY A 115 2.69 2.60 -14.90
C GLY A 115 1.72 2.92 -13.75
N TYR A 116 1.35 1.95 -12.91
CA TYR A 116 0.29 2.15 -11.90
C TYR A 116 0.71 3.09 -10.75
N LYS A 117 1.99 3.13 -10.38
CA LYS A 117 2.44 3.67 -9.09
C LYS A 117 2.16 5.18 -8.93
N THR A 118 2.27 5.95 -10.01
CA THR A 118 1.94 7.39 -10.05
C THR A 118 0.43 7.67 -9.96
N LEU A 119 -0.42 6.68 -10.21
CA LEU A 119 -1.86 6.79 -10.13
C LEU A 119 -2.41 6.49 -8.72
N VAL A 120 -1.58 5.97 -7.80
CA VAL A 120 -2.05 5.41 -6.52
C VAL A 120 -1.32 5.94 -5.29
N VAL A 121 -0.01 6.19 -5.37
CA VAL A 121 0.74 6.74 -4.22
C VAL A 121 0.31 8.17 -3.94
N GLY A 122 0.11 8.51 -2.66
CA GLY A 122 -0.39 9.80 -2.21
C GLY A 122 -1.91 9.99 -2.35
N LYS A 123 -2.69 8.93 -2.61
CA LYS A 123 -4.15 8.95 -2.65
C LYS A 123 -4.77 8.11 -1.53
N LYS A 124 -6.02 8.38 -1.15
CA LYS A 124 -6.77 7.52 -0.23
C LYS A 124 -7.01 6.15 -0.85
N ILE A 125 -7.02 5.10 -0.02
CA ILE A 125 -7.30 3.72 -0.47
C ILE A 125 -8.68 3.54 -1.14
N THR A 126 -9.63 4.46 -0.88
CA THR A 126 -10.93 4.53 -1.58
C THR A 126 -10.80 4.92 -3.06
N ASP A 127 -9.77 5.71 -3.40
CA ASP A 127 -9.70 6.45 -4.66
C ASP A 127 -8.76 5.78 -5.68
N VAL A 128 -8.02 4.76 -5.27
CA VAL A 128 -7.01 4.04 -6.09
C VAL A 128 -7.62 2.95 -6.97
N THR A 129 -8.87 3.10 -7.40
CA THR A 129 -9.55 2.17 -8.33
C THR A 129 -9.10 2.45 -9.77
N LEU A 130 -8.52 1.45 -10.43
CA LEU A 130 -7.88 1.61 -11.75
C LEU A 130 -8.68 0.91 -12.87
N THR A 131 -8.66 1.49 -14.07
CA THR A 131 -9.42 1.02 -15.24
C THR A 131 -8.54 0.53 -16.39
N LYS A 132 -7.56 1.36 -16.81
CA LYS A 132 -6.57 1.01 -17.83
C LYS A 132 -5.24 1.70 -17.54
N VAL A 133 -4.13 0.97 -17.59
CA VAL A 133 -2.77 1.46 -17.28
C VAL A 133 -1.78 0.87 -18.27
N SER A 134 -0.94 1.70 -18.90
CA SER A 134 0.09 1.28 -19.86
C SER A 134 -0.42 0.35 -20.98
N GLY A 135 -1.69 0.49 -21.37
CA GLY A 135 -2.36 -0.39 -22.33
C GLY A 135 -3.13 -1.58 -21.72
N SER A 136 -2.75 -2.07 -20.53
CA SER A 136 -3.44 -3.17 -19.85
C SER A 136 -4.79 -2.73 -19.27
N SER A 137 -5.85 -3.46 -19.59
CA SER A 137 -7.24 -3.25 -19.14
C SER A 137 -7.81 -4.41 -18.31
N LEU A 138 -7.05 -5.50 -18.13
CA LEU A 138 -7.46 -6.65 -17.31
C LEU A 138 -6.69 -6.71 -15.98
N THR A 139 -5.37 -6.44 -15.97
CA THR A 139 -4.59 -6.37 -14.72
C THR A 139 -5.14 -5.36 -13.70
N PRO A 140 -5.66 -4.17 -14.10
CA PRO A 140 -6.35 -3.27 -13.16
C PRO A 140 -7.50 -3.92 -12.37
N LYS A 141 -8.17 -4.96 -12.91
CA LYS A 141 -9.23 -5.67 -12.19
C LYS A 141 -8.68 -6.47 -11.00
N GLY A 142 -7.55 -7.14 -11.19
CA GLY A 142 -6.85 -7.82 -10.09
C GLY A 142 -6.34 -6.84 -9.04
N TRP A 143 -5.89 -5.65 -9.46
CA TRP A 143 -5.54 -4.58 -8.52
C TRP A 143 -6.75 -4.10 -7.71
N ASN A 144 -7.90 -3.87 -8.35
CA ASN A 144 -9.12 -3.44 -7.66
C ASN A 144 -9.65 -4.51 -6.67
N ASP A 145 -9.56 -5.78 -7.03
CA ASP A 145 -9.87 -6.92 -6.14
C ASP A 145 -8.90 -6.99 -4.94
N ALA A 146 -7.61 -6.78 -5.16
CA ALA A 146 -6.64 -6.66 -4.07
C ALA A 146 -6.92 -5.46 -3.16
N VAL A 147 -7.24 -4.28 -3.72
CA VAL A 147 -7.62 -3.09 -2.96
C VAL A 147 -8.86 -3.36 -2.10
N ALA A 148 -9.90 -4.00 -2.66
CA ALA A 148 -11.10 -4.35 -1.91
C ALA A 148 -10.80 -5.33 -0.74
N LYS A 149 -9.96 -6.35 -0.97
CA LYS A 149 -9.48 -7.26 0.08
C LYS A 149 -8.71 -6.53 1.17
N ILE A 150 -7.81 -5.60 0.80
CA ILE A 150 -7.04 -4.80 1.76
C ILE A 150 -7.95 -3.84 2.53
N GLN A 151 -8.95 -3.21 1.91
CA GLN A 151 -9.93 -2.37 2.62
C GLN A 151 -10.71 -3.16 3.69
N VAL A 152 -11.04 -4.43 3.45
CA VAL A 152 -11.65 -5.30 4.46
C VAL A 152 -10.64 -5.69 5.55
N GLN A 153 -9.43 -6.10 5.18
CA GLN A 153 -8.38 -6.53 6.13
C GLN A 153 -7.88 -5.38 7.03
N ALA A 154 -7.75 -4.19 6.47
CA ALA A 154 -7.25 -3.00 7.14
C ALA A 154 -8.33 -2.24 7.92
N LYS A 155 -9.56 -2.76 8.03
CA LYS A 155 -10.64 -2.01 8.68
C LYS A 155 -10.33 -1.71 10.15
N ALA A 156 -10.57 -0.47 10.58
CA ALA A 156 -10.44 -0.03 11.98
C ALA A 156 -11.38 -0.82 12.91
#